data_AF-A0A1L5L292-F1
#
_entry.id   AF-A0A1L5L292-F1
#
_cell.length_a   1.000
_cell.length_b   1.000
_cell.length_c   1.000
_cell.angle_alpha   90.00
_cell.angle_beta   90.00
_cell.angle_gamma   90.00
#
_symmetry.space_group_name_H-M   'P 1'
#
loop_
_entity.id
_entity.type
_entity.pdbx_description
1 polymer ?
#
loop_
_entity_poly.entity_id
_entity_poly.type
_entity_poly.pdbx_seq_one_letter_code
_entity_poly.pdbx_strand_id
1 'polypeptide(L)'
;MRKFKAIVRYQMVDILFSMSVFFIVFAACFGLGWAIIAFAGEGGTPFKGMYLWMCVFLGLCGGISYSIDFKFALQCGVTRAQAYLSTALSFGVVALVFALVDQLLLAVLPLWGEQSIVALYGEGYGPGLLGFAWTLAFNLAIVFLSYALVVLHGRVGKAPFLLGLLAFGLLAFVLVPTVFQVVPGAADAAGAALLPALGFT
;
A
#
# COMPACT_ATOMS: atom_id res chain seq x y z
N MET A 1 8.91 18.67 24.29
CA MET A 1 8.86 17.27 23.80
C MET A 1 7.69 16.42 24.33
N ARG A 2 7.11 16.69 25.52
CA ARG A 2 5.99 15.88 26.07
C ARG A 2 4.76 15.79 25.15
N LYS A 3 4.35 16.89 24.51
CA LYS A 3 3.19 16.93 23.58
C LYS A 3 3.41 16.07 22.32
N PHE A 4 4.61 16.11 21.75
CA PHE A 4 4.97 15.28 20.59
C PHE A 4 4.97 13.79 20.93
N LYS A 5 5.53 13.40 22.08
CA LYS A 5 5.49 12.01 22.54
C LYS A 5 4.06 11.50 22.75
N ALA A 6 3.18 12.35 23.30
CA ALA A 6 1.78 12.00 23.53
C ALA A 6 1.04 11.77 22.21
N ILE A 7 1.23 12.62 21.21
CA ILE A 7 0.54 12.48 19.93
C ILE A 7 1.02 11.28 19.12
N VAL A 8 2.34 11.01 19.12
CA VAL A 8 2.89 9.80 18.52
C VAL A 8 2.29 8.55 19.17
N ARG A 9 2.22 8.51 20.50
CA ARG A 9 1.62 7.36 21.22
C ARG A 9 0.14 7.19 20.89
N TYR A 10 -0.61 8.29 20.79
CA TYR A 10 -2.02 8.24 20.38
C TYR A 10 -2.17 7.66 18.97
N GLN A 11 -1.44 8.21 18.00
CA GLN A 11 -1.48 7.72 16.61
C GLN A 11 -1.02 6.26 16.50
N MET A 12 -0.02 5.83 17.29
CA MET A 12 0.40 4.44 17.32
C MET A 12 -0.71 3.52 17.82
N VAL A 13 -1.40 3.91 18.90
CA VAL A 13 -2.47 3.07 19.48
C VAL A 13 -3.66 2.99 18.53
N ASP A 14 -4.06 4.12 17.95
CA ASP A 14 -5.18 4.18 17.01
C ASP A 14 -4.90 3.34 15.75
N ILE A 15 -3.71 3.51 15.15
CA ILE A 15 -3.34 2.77 13.96
C ILE A 15 -3.18 1.27 14.23
N LEU A 16 -2.62 0.89 15.38
CA LEU A 16 -2.52 -0.52 15.79
C LEU A 16 -3.90 -1.13 16.02
N PHE A 17 -4.83 -0.40 16.62
CA PHE A 17 -6.21 -0.86 16.78
C PHE A 17 -6.87 -1.10 15.42
N SER A 18 -6.79 -0.12 14.52
CA SER A 18 -7.32 -0.23 13.15
C SER A 18 -6.70 -1.40 12.38
N MET A 19 -5.38 -1.56 12.46
CA MET A 19 -4.66 -2.69 11.86
C MET A 19 -5.12 -4.03 12.43
N SER A 20 -5.33 -4.11 13.75
CA SER A 20 -5.76 -5.34 14.41
C SER A 20 -7.15 -5.76 13.93
N VAL A 21 -8.07 -4.81 13.86
CA VAL A 21 -9.42 -5.05 13.30
C VAL A 21 -9.32 -5.49 11.84
N PHE A 22 -8.49 -4.82 11.04
CA PHE A 22 -8.25 -5.20 9.64
C PHE A 22 -7.74 -6.63 9.52
N PHE A 23 -6.71 -7.03 10.27
CA PHE A 23 -6.16 -8.37 10.20
C PHE A 23 -7.14 -9.45 10.67
N ILE A 24 -7.97 -9.16 11.68
CA ILE A 24 -9.02 -10.08 12.14
C ILE A 24 -10.06 -10.31 11.04
N VAL A 25 -10.57 -9.23 10.45
CA VAL A 25 -11.54 -9.31 9.35
C VAL A 25 -10.92 -10.00 8.14
N PHE A 26 -9.68 -9.64 7.80
CA PHE A 26 -8.93 -10.25 6.70
C PHE A 26 -8.76 -11.76 6.90
N ALA A 27 -8.33 -12.20 8.09
CA ALA A 27 -8.17 -13.61 8.41
C ALA A 27 -9.51 -14.36 8.37
N ALA A 28 -10.60 -13.75 8.84
CA ALA A 28 -11.94 -14.34 8.77
C ALA A 28 -12.42 -14.50 7.32
N CYS A 29 -12.29 -13.47 6.48
CA CYS A 29 -12.65 -13.53 5.06
C CYS A 29 -11.79 -14.55 4.31
N PHE A 30 -10.49 -14.57 4.56
CA PHE A 30 -9.57 -15.51 3.94
C PHE A 30 -9.88 -16.96 4.34
N GLY A 31 -10.11 -17.21 5.62
CA GLY A 31 -10.47 -18.53 6.14
C GLY A 31 -11.82 -19.02 5.61
N LEU A 32 -12.81 -18.13 5.53
CA LEU A 32 -14.12 -18.46 4.93
C LEU A 32 -14.01 -18.84 3.46
N GLY A 33 -13.25 -18.09 2.66
CA GLY A 33 -13.05 -18.44 1.24
C GLY A 33 -12.37 -19.78 1.06
N TRP A 34 -11.38 -20.09 1.89
CA TRP A 34 -10.75 -21.41 1.93
C TRP A 34 -11.74 -22.52 2.30
N ALA A 35 -12.57 -22.29 3.31
CA ALA A 35 -13.58 -23.25 3.72
C ALA A 35 -14.58 -23.53 2.58
N ILE A 36 -15.05 -22.49 1.87
CA ILE A 36 -15.99 -22.63 0.75
C ILE A 36 -15.40 -23.50 -0.36
N ILE A 37 -14.14 -23.29 -0.75
CA ILE A 37 -13.49 -24.10 -1.78
C ILE A 37 -13.27 -25.54 -1.34
N ALA A 38 -12.83 -25.73 -0.09
CA ALA A 38 -12.71 -27.06 0.48
C ALA A 38 -14.04 -27.82 0.49
N PHE A 39 -15.16 -27.13 0.76
CA PHE A 39 -16.51 -27.69 0.66
C PHE A 39 -16.97 -27.96 -0.78
N ALA A 40 -16.56 -27.11 -1.74
CA ALA A 40 -16.90 -27.26 -3.16
C ALA A 40 -16.13 -28.41 -3.85
N GLY A 41 -15.07 -28.93 -3.22
CA GLY A 41 -14.24 -30.00 -3.79
C GLY A 41 -13.35 -29.54 -4.95
N GLU A 42 -13.28 -28.24 -5.21
CA GLU A 42 -12.39 -27.65 -6.21
C GLU A 42 -10.98 -27.54 -5.63
N GLY A 43 -9.98 -28.16 -6.27
CA GLY A 43 -8.58 -27.97 -5.90
C GLY A 43 -8.08 -26.63 -6.45
N GLY A 44 -7.76 -25.66 -5.60
CA GLY A 44 -7.21 -24.37 -6.04
C GLY A 44 -7.13 -23.31 -4.94
N THR A 45 -6.51 -22.17 -5.29
CA THR A 45 -6.48 -20.99 -4.42
C THR A 45 -7.80 -20.22 -4.51
N PRO A 46 -8.43 -19.85 -3.39
CA PRO A 46 -9.73 -19.16 -3.43
C PRO A 46 -9.73 -17.78 -4.03
N PHE A 47 -8.61 -17.08 -3.99
CA PHE A 47 -8.49 -15.72 -4.52
C PHE A 47 -7.10 -15.54 -5.13
N LYS A 48 -6.93 -14.56 -6.00
CA LYS A 48 -5.63 -14.05 -6.45
C LYS A 48 -5.56 -12.55 -6.15
N GLY A 49 -4.38 -12.05 -5.85
CA GLY A 49 -4.15 -10.63 -5.60
C GLY A 49 -4.69 -10.14 -4.25
N MET A 50 -4.77 -11.00 -3.24
CA MET A 50 -5.32 -10.62 -1.94
C MET A 50 -4.46 -9.58 -1.21
N TYR A 51 -3.17 -9.49 -1.54
CA TYR A 51 -2.28 -8.42 -1.09
C TYR A 51 -2.72 -7.04 -1.60
N LEU A 52 -3.50 -6.96 -2.68
CA LEU A 52 -4.08 -5.71 -3.15
C LEU A 52 -5.02 -5.10 -2.10
N TRP A 53 -5.73 -5.91 -1.32
CA TRP A 53 -6.58 -5.40 -0.23
C TRP A 53 -5.76 -4.76 0.89
N MET A 54 -4.55 -5.27 1.14
CA MET A 54 -3.60 -4.63 2.04
C MET A 54 -3.14 -3.27 1.50
N CYS A 55 -2.93 -3.18 0.18
CA CYS A 55 -2.60 -1.92 -0.50
C CYS A 55 -3.74 -0.89 -0.39
N VAL A 56 -5.00 -1.33 -0.55
CA VAL A 56 -6.17 -0.47 -0.36
C VAL A 56 -6.23 0.05 1.07
N PHE A 57 -6.01 -0.82 2.07
CA PHE A 57 -5.96 -0.41 3.47
C PHE A 57 -4.85 0.63 3.74
N LEU A 58 -3.64 0.41 3.22
CA LEU A 58 -2.54 1.38 3.29
C LEU A 58 -2.93 2.72 2.67
N GLY A 59 -3.62 2.71 1.53
CA GLY A 59 -4.15 3.92 0.90
C GLY A 59 -5.16 4.66 1.77
N LEU A 60 -6.08 3.94 2.40
CA LEU A 60 -7.06 4.51 3.34
C LEU A 60 -6.41 5.08 4.59
N CYS A 61 -5.40 4.41 5.16
CA CYS A 61 -4.58 4.94 6.25
C CYS A 61 -3.89 6.24 5.81
N GLY A 62 -3.23 6.23 4.66
CA GLY A 62 -2.56 7.40 4.09
C GLY A 62 -3.49 8.59 3.90
N GLY A 63 -4.74 8.34 3.50
CA GLY A 63 -5.69 9.39 3.16
C GLY A 63 -6.56 9.87 4.32
N ILE A 64 -7.35 8.97 4.92
CA ILE A 64 -8.39 9.32 5.88
C ILE A 64 -7.77 9.64 7.25
N SER A 65 -6.91 8.75 7.75
CA SER A 65 -6.30 8.87 9.07
C SER A 65 -5.46 10.15 9.18
N TYR A 66 -4.72 10.51 8.12
CA TYR A 66 -4.01 11.79 8.07
C TYR A 66 -4.94 13.00 8.25
N SER A 67 -6.05 13.05 7.51
CA SER A 67 -6.91 14.23 7.47
C SER A 67 -7.58 14.55 8.81
N ILE A 68 -7.86 13.52 9.60
CA ILE A 68 -8.49 13.61 10.92
C ILE A 68 -7.42 13.94 11.97
N ASP A 69 -6.37 13.14 12.02
CA ASP A 69 -5.32 13.26 13.04
C ASP A 69 -4.54 14.57 12.93
N PHE A 70 -4.31 15.04 11.70
CA PHE A 70 -3.59 16.29 11.49
C PHE A 70 -4.37 17.50 12.03
N LYS A 71 -5.69 17.53 11.83
CA LYS A 71 -6.55 18.59 12.38
C LYS A 71 -6.58 18.51 13.90
N PHE A 72 -6.70 17.30 14.45
CA PHE A 72 -6.66 17.07 15.89
C PHE A 72 -5.32 17.50 16.50
N ALA A 73 -4.19 17.17 15.85
CA ALA A 73 -2.85 17.58 16.28
C ALA A 73 -2.70 19.09 16.41
N LEU A 74 -3.19 19.82 15.41
CA LEU A 74 -3.17 21.28 15.41
C LEU A 74 -4.07 21.86 16.52
N GLN A 75 -5.23 21.27 16.77
CA GLN A 75 -6.12 21.67 17.89
C GLN A 75 -5.49 21.43 19.26
N CYS A 76 -4.67 20.38 19.42
CA CYS A 76 -3.89 20.13 20.63
C CYS A 76 -2.66 21.06 20.80
N GLY A 77 -2.46 22.02 19.90
CA GLY A 77 -1.35 22.98 19.93
C GLY A 77 0.00 22.36 19.55
N VAL A 78 0.00 21.29 18.76
CA VAL A 78 1.20 20.71 18.15
C VAL A 78 1.55 21.50 16.89
N THR A 79 2.85 21.68 16.63
CA THR A 79 3.30 22.39 15.42
C THR A 79 3.02 21.56 14.17
N ARG A 80 2.83 22.21 13.02
CA ARG A 80 2.64 21.52 11.72
C ARG A 80 3.74 20.48 11.46
N ALA A 81 5.01 20.86 11.63
CA ALA A 81 6.15 19.97 11.41
C ALA A 81 6.11 18.72 12.30
N GLN A 82 5.69 18.86 13.56
CA GLN A 82 5.55 17.73 14.48
C GLN A 82 4.38 16.81 14.10
N ALA A 83 3.27 17.37 13.62
CA ALA A 83 2.14 16.58 13.11
C ALA A 83 2.50 15.81 11.82
N TYR A 84 3.26 16.44 10.92
CA TYR A 84 3.81 15.77 9.73
C TYR A 84 4.71 14.58 10.13
N LEU A 85 5.63 14.83 11.06
CA LEU A 85 6.59 13.80 11.49
C LEU A 85 5.89 12.64 12.23
N SER A 86 4.91 12.91 13.09
CA SER A 86 4.20 11.86 13.82
C SER A 86 3.40 10.95 12.89
N THR A 87 2.74 11.53 11.88
CA THR A 87 2.02 10.76 10.85
C THR A 87 2.97 9.99 9.92
N ALA A 88 4.10 10.56 9.54
CA ALA A 88 5.09 9.83 8.73
C ALA A 88 5.66 8.61 9.49
N LEU A 89 5.88 8.75 10.80
CA LEU A 89 6.33 7.66 11.66
C LEU A 89 5.27 6.56 11.80
N SER A 90 3.99 6.92 11.95
CA SER A 90 2.91 5.93 12.03
C SER A 90 2.81 5.11 10.75
N PHE A 91 2.88 5.77 9.60
CA PHE A 91 2.88 5.12 8.30
C PHE A 91 4.08 4.21 8.07
N GLY A 92 5.27 4.62 8.52
CA GLY A 92 6.46 3.76 8.49
C GLY A 92 6.26 2.47 9.28
N VAL A 93 5.65 2.56 10.48
CA VAL A 93 5.35 1.37 11.31
C VAL A 93 4.33 0.47 10.63
N VAL A 94 3.25 1.03 10.07
CA VAL A 94 2.24 0.23 9.35
C VAL A 94 2.88 -0.50 8.17
N ALA A 95 3.61 0.20 7.31
CA ALA A 95 4.27 -0.40 6.15
C ALA A 95 5.24 -1.52 6.55
N LEU A 96 5.97 -1.32 7.65
CA LEU A 96 6.86 -2.33 8.23
C LEU A 96 6.10 -3.59 8.69
N VAL A 97 5.02 -3.42 9.45
CA VAL A 97 4.23 -4.55 9.93
C VAL A 97 3.61 -5.32 8.75
N PHE A 98 3.10 -4.63 7.72
CA PHE A 98 2.57 -5.29 6.53
C PHE A 98 3.63 -6.06 5.75
N ALA A 99 4.86 -5.54 5.65
CA ALA A 99 5.98 -6.26 5.03
C ALA A 99 6.39 -7.49 5.85
N LEU A 100 6.40 -7.39 7.19
CA LEU A 100 6.68 -8.53 8.07
C LEU A 100 5.59 -9.61 7.98
N VAL A 101 4.33 -9.21 7.96
CA VAL A 101 3.20 -10.14 7.81
C VAL A 101 3.26 -10.84 6.45
N ASP A 102 3.57 -10.13 5.37
CA ASP A 102 3.74 -10.75 4.04
C ASP A 102 4.80 -11.85 4.06
N GLN A 103 5.97 -11.56 4.64
CA GLN A 103 7.07 -12.50 4.74
C GLN A 103 6.74 -13.69 5.65
N LEU A 104 6.02 -13.45 6.75
CA LEU A 104 5.52 -14.52 7.61
C LEU A 104 4.56 -15.44 6.84
N LEU A 105 3.64 -14.87 6.06
CA LEU A 105 2.68 -15.65 5.29
C LEU A 105 3.36 -16.39 4.12
N LEU A 106 4.36 -15.81 3.46
CA LEU A 106 5.19 -16.52 2.47
C LEU A 106 5.92 -17.73 3.10
N ALA A 107 6.34 -17.63 4.35
CA ALA A 107 7.04 -18.71 5.05
C ALA A 107 6.09 -19.83 5.55
N VAL A 108 4.87 -19.48 5.92
CA VAL A 108 3.93 -20.41 6.60
C VAL A 108 2.87 -20.99 5.64
N LEU A 109 2.49 -20.25 4.61
CA LEU A 109 1.42 -20.63 3.68
C LEU A 109 1.98 -20.84 2.27
N PRO A 110 2.07 -22.10 1.79
CA PRO A 110 2.66 -22.41 0.48
C PRO A 110 2.03 -21.67 -0.71
N LEU A 111 0.72 -21.38 -0.60
CA LEU A 111 -0.05 -20.71 -1.65
C LEU A 111 -0.06 -19.18 -1.54
N TRP A 112 0.64 -18.61 -0.56
CA TRP A 112 0.73 -17.16 -0.40
C TRP A 112 1.64 -16.49 -1.44
N GLY A 113 2.55 -17.25 -2.05
CA GLY A 113 3.36 -16.76 -3.19
C GLY A 113 2.51 -16.24 -4.35
N GLU A 114 1.33 -16.83 -4.58
CA GLU A 114 0.38 -16.37 -5.60
C GLU A 114 -0.41 -15.10 -5.20
N GLN A 115 -0.32 -14.69 -3.93
CA GLN A 115 -1.04 -13.56 -3.37
C GLN A 115 -0.17 -12.33 -3.21
N SER A 116 1.09 -12.51 -2.80
CA SER A 116 2.05 -11.43 -2.62
C SER A 116 2.43 -10.82 -3.97
N ILE A 117 2.20 -9.52 -4.14
CA ILE A 117 2.50 -8.82 -5.40
C ILE A 117 3.99 -8.89 -5.72
N VAL A 118 4.85 -8.74 -4.71
CA VAL A 118 6.31 -8.74 -4.91
C VAL A 118 6.82 -10.14 -5.22
N ALA A 119 6.31 -11.18 -4.53
CA ALA A 119 6.72 -12.56 -4.80
C ALA A 119 6.15 -13.10 -6.12
N LEU A 120 4.97 -12.63 -6.55
CA LEU A 120 4.32 -13.07 -7.78
C LEU A 120 5.06 -12.58 -9.04
N TYR A 121 5.53 -11.33 -9.02
CA TYR A 121 6.20 -10.72 -10.19
C TYR A 121 7.72 -10.76 -10.10
N GLY A 122 8.27 -11.12 -8.94
CA GLY A 122 9.69 -11.11 -8.67
C GLY A 122 10.32 -12.48 -8.55
N GLU A 123 11.00 -12.92 -9.61
CA GLU A 123 11.91 -14.07 -9.52
C GLU A 123 12.99 -13.79 -8.44
N GLY A 124 13.05 -14.65 -7.43
CA GLY A 124 13.97 -14.48 -6.29
C GLY A 124 13.50 -13.51 -5.19
N TYR A 125 12.35 -12.86 -5.35
CA TYR A 125 11.75 -11.95 -4.35
C TYR A 125 10.75 -12.62 -3.40
N GLY A 126 10.85 -13.95 -3.26
CA GLY A 126 10.09 -14.73 -2.29
C GLY A 126 10.52 -14.49 -0.83
N PRO A 127 10.42 -15.49 0.06
CA PRO A 127 10.80 -15.31 1.46
C PRO A 127 12.30 -14.97 1.58
N GLY A 128 12.61 -13.85 2.24
CA GLY A 128 14.00 -13.39 2.44
C GLY A 128 14.15 -11.88 2.62
N LEU A 129 15.38 -11.44 2.89
CA LEU A 129 15.68 -10.02 3.14
C LEU A 129 15.39 -9.13 1.92
N LEU A 130 15.65 -9.65 0.71
CA LEU A 130 15.43 -8.91 -0.54
C LEU A 130 13.93 -8.73 -0.81
N GLY A 131 13.13 -9.80 -0.71
CA GLY A 131 11.68 -9.74 -0.80
C GLY A 131 11.08 -8.83 0.26
N PHE A 132 11.54 -8.93 1.51
CA PHE A 132 11.14 -8.03 2.59
C PHE A 132 11.41 -6.56 2.26
N ALA A 133 12.62 -6.23 1.80
CA ALA A 133 13.01 -4.86 1.50
C ALA A 133 12.16 -4.26 0.37
N TRP A 134 11.84 -5.06 -0.65
CA TRP A 134 10.97 -4.63 -1.75
C TRP A 134 9.52 -4.47 -1.33
N THR A 135 8.97 -5.43 -0.58
CA THR A 135 7.62 -5.30 -0.02
C THR A 135 7.51 -4.08 0.89
N LEU A 136 8.53 -3.81 1.71
CA LEU A 136 8.59 -2.62 2.54
C LEU A 136 8.64 -1.33 1.69
N ALA A 137 9.53 -1.27 0.70
CA ALA A 137 9.65 -0.11 -0.19
C ALA A 137 8.34 0.17 -0.93
N PHE A 138 7.68 -0.89 -1.42
CA PHE A 138 6.38 -0.82 -2.08
C PHE A 138 5.28 -0.30 -1.15
N ASN A 139 5.18 -0.84 0.06
CA ASN A 139 4.19 -0.39 1.05
C ASN A 139 4.42 1.07 1.47
N LEU A 140 5.68 1.47 1.66
CA LEU A 140 6.05 2.85 1.93
C LEU A 140 5.65 3.76 0.75
N ALA A 141 5.92 3.34 -0.48
CA ALA A 141 5.54 4.09 -1.67
C ALA A 141 4.02 4.33 -1.72
N ILE A 142 3.20 3.31 -1.49
CA ILE A 142 1.74 3.44 -1.47
C ILE A 142 1.29 4.43 -0.41
N VAL A 143 1.76 4.26 0.83
CA VAL A 143 1.29 5.05 1.96
C VAL A 143 1.72 6.52 1.83
N PHE A 144 2.96 6.77 1.38
CA PHE A 144 3.47 8.13 1.19
C PHE A 144 2.90 8.80 -0.07
N LEU A 145 2.62 8.05 -1.13
CA LEU A 145 1.93 8.59 -2.30
C LEU A 145 0.50 8.99 -1.95
N SER A 146 -0.22 8.13 -1.22
CA SER A 146 -1.58 8.42 -0.73
C SER A 146 -1.58 9.65 0.18
N TYR A 147 -0.58 9.75 1.05
CA TYR A 147 -0.36 10.92 1.89
C TYR A 147 -0.11 12.20 1.09
N ALA A 148 0.81 12.15 0.12
CA ALA A 148 1.13 13.28 -0.74
C ALA A 148 -0.09 13.76 -1.54
N LEU A 149 -0.92 12.84 -2.03
CA LEU A 149 -2.17 13.15 -2.71
C LEU A 149 -3.15 13.91 -1.81
N VAL A 150 -3.29 13.52 -0.54
CA VAL A 150 -4.19 14.24 0.39
C VAL A 150 -3.63 15.60 0.79
N VAL A 151 -2.32 15.71 0.99
CA VAL A 151 -1.66 17.01 1.22
C VAL A 151 -1.88 17.93 0.01
N LEU A 152 -1.71 17.41 -1.21
CA LEU A 152 -1.92 18.15 -2.45
C LEU A 152 -3.38 18.57 -2.61
N HIS A 153 -4.33 17.66 -2.41
CA HIS A 153 -5.77 17.95 -2.40
C HIS A 153 -6.11 19.07 -1.41
N GLY A 154 -5.53 19.03 -0.21
CA GLY A 154 -5.71 20.06 0.81
C GLY A 154 -5.14 21.44 0.44
N ARG A 155 -4.15 21.50 -0.46
CA ARG A 155 -3.57 22.77 -0.95
C ARG A 155 -4.25 23.31 -2.21
N VAL A 156 -4.55 22.43 -3.16
CA VAL A 156 -5.02 22.80 -4.50
C VAL A 156 -6.54 23.01 -4.50
N GLY A 157 -7.26 22.35 -3.59
CA GLY A 157 -8.72 22.40 -3.52
C GLY A 157 -9.38 21.33 -4.40
N LYS A 158 -10.66 21.04 -4.11
CA LYS A 158 -11.36 19.85 -4.63
C LYS A 158 -11.48 19.83 -6.16
N ALA A 159 -11.92 20.94 -6.76
CA ALA A 159 -12.19 21.03 -8.19
C ALA A 159 -10.92 20.87 -9.06
N PRO A 160 -9.84 21.65 -8.86
CA PRO A 160 -8.61 21.48 -9.63
C PRO A 160 -7.89 20.16 -9.35
N PHE A 161 -7.99 19.60 -8.14
CA PHE A 161 -7.44 18.27 -7.86
C PHE A 161 -8.16 17.16 -8.65
N LEU A 162 -9.50 17.18 -8.67
CA LEU A 162 -10.29 16.21 -9.44
C LEU A 162 -10.06 16.36 -10.94
N LEU A 163 -9.98 17.60 -11.45
CA LEU A 163 -9.66 17.87 -12.85
C LEU A 163 -8.26 17.37 -13.21
N GLY A 164 -7.27 17.58 -12.35
CA GLY A 164 -5.91 17.08 -12.54
C GLY A 164 -5.85 15.55 -12.54
N LEU A 165 -6.57 14.89 -11.62
CA LEU A 165 -6.65 13.44 -11.55
C LEU A 165 -7.35 12.86 -12.79
N LEU A 166 -8.45 13.47 -13.21
CA LEU A 166 -9.18 13.09 -14.42
C LEU A 166 -8.31 13.27 -15.67
N ALA A 167 -7.63 14.41 -15.79
CA ALA A 167 -6.73 14.69 -16.91
C ALA A 167 -5.56 13.72 -16.94
N PHE A 168 -4.94 13.43 -15.79
CA PHE A 168 -3.88 12.42 -15.69
C PHE A 168 -4.38 11.03 -16.06
N GLY A 169 -5.55 10.62 -15.55
CA GLY A 169 -6.16 9.34 -15.87
C GLY A 169 -6.49 9.19 -17.36
N LEU A 170 -7.07 10.23 -17.96
CA LEU A 170 -7.36 10.26 -19.40
C LEU A 170 -6.09 10.28 -20.25
N LEU A 171 -5.09 11.08 -19.87
CA LEU A 171 -3.80 11.11 -20.54
C LEU A 171 -3.09 9.77 -20.45
N ALA A 172 -3.08 9.11 -19.30
CA ALA A 172 -2.53 7.76 -19.16
C ALA A 172 -3.31 6.74 -20.01
N PHE A 173 -4.64 6.78 -19.97
CA PHE A 173 -5.49 5.87 -20.75
C PHE A 173 -5.32 6.02 -22.26
N VAL A 174 -5.07 7.24 -22.74
CA VAL A 174 -4.87 7.50 -24.17
C VAL A 174 -3.40 7.31 -24.55
N LEU A 175 -2.46 7.93 -23.85
CA LEU A 175 -1.04 7.94 -24.24
C LEU A 175 -0.39 6.58 -24.08
N VAL A 176 -0.69 5.82 -23.02
CA VAL A 176 0.00 4.54 -22.77
C VAL A 176 -0.27 3.54 -23.90
N PRO A 177 -1.53 3.25 -24.31
CA PRO A 177 -1.78 2.39 -25.46
C PRO A 177 -1.26 2.99 -26.76
N THR A 178 -1.38 4.30 -26.96
CA THR A 178 -0.95 4.94 -28.22
C THR A 178 0.57 4.87 -28.40
N VAL A 179 1.35 5.07 -27.35
CA VAL A 179 2.82 4.92 -27.39
C VAL A 179 3.20 3.48 -27.70
N PHE A 180 2.53 2.50 -27.08
CA PHE A 180 2.80 1.09 -27.35
C PHE A 180 2.36 0.64 -28.75
N GLN A 181 1.37 1.28 -29.36
CA GLN A 181 0.93 0.97 -30.72
C GLN A 181 1.78 1.67 -31.80
N VAL A 182 2.22 2.90 -31.55
CA VAL A 182 2.89 3.74 -32.56
C VAL A 182 4.40 3.54 -32.59
N VAL A 183 5.01 3.12 -31.48
CA VAL A 183 6.46 2.91 -31.39
C VAL A 183 6.77 1.42 -31.34
N PRO A 184 7.24 0.81 -32.44
CA PRO A 184 7.60 -0.61 -32.47
C PRO A 184 8.69 -0.90 -31.42
N GLY A 185 8.47 -1.89 -30.57
CA GLY A 185 9.40 -2.25 -29.50
C GLY A 185 9.38 -1.32 -28.28
N ALA A 186 8.48 -0.32 -28.19
CA ALA A 186 8.39 0.52 -26.99
C ALA A 186 7.92 -0.25 -25.76
N ALA A 187 7.07 -1.27 -25.94
CA ALA A 187 6.68 -2.16 -24.84
C ALA A 187 7.89 -2.96 -24.34
N ASP A 188 8.68 -3.50 -25.26
CA ASP A 188 9.87 -4.29 -24.95
C ASP A 188 10.99 -3.43 -24.36
N ALA A 189 11.19 -2.20 -24.87
CA ALA A 189 12.16 -1.24 -24.35
C ALA A 189 11.75 -0.67 -22.99
N ALA A 190 10.46 -0.39 -22.79
CA ALA A 190 9.93 0.00 -21.48
C ALA A 190 10.07 -1.15 -20.49
N GLY A 191 9.75 -2.38 -20.89
CA GLY A 191 9.98 -3.59 -20.10
C GLY A 191 11.47 -3.77 -19.76
N ALA A 192 12.36 -3.71 -20.74
CA ALA A 192 13.79 -3.86 -20.56
C ALA A 192 14.44 -2.74 -19.71
N ALA A 193 13.80 -1.58 -19.58
CA ALA A 193 14.26 -0.50 -18.71
C ALA A 193 13.62 -0.54 -17.31
N LEU A 194 12.30 -0.79 -17.23
CA LEU A 194 11.54 -0.79 -15.98
C LEU A 194 11.75 -2.07 -15.18
N LEU A 195 11.76 -3.24 -15.83
CA LEU A 195 11.89 -4.51 -15.14
C LEU A 195 13.22 -4.58 -14.37
N PRO A 196 14.39 -4.27 -14.96
CA PRO A 196 15.65 -4.29 -14.22
C PRO A 196 15.73 -3.19 -13.15
N ALA A 197 15.15 -2.01 -13.41
CA ALA A 197 15.09 -0.93 -12.43
C ALA A 197 14.19 -1.26 -11.23
N LEU A 198 13.20 -2.13 -11.43
CA LEU A 198 12.32 -2.69 -10.40
C LEU A 198 12.87 -4.01 -9.83
N GLY A 199 14.05 -4.45 -10.28
CA GLY A 199 14.72 -5.66 -9.80
C GLY A 199 14.33 -6.96 -10.50
N PHE A 200 13.37 -6.90 -11.42
CA PHE A 200 12.94 -8.04 -12.21
C PHE A 200 13.96 -8.31 -13.35
N THR A 201 14.56 -9.50 -13.36
CA THR A 201 15.45 -9.98 -14.44
C THR A 201 14.67 -10.72 -15.50
#